data_AF-A0A0V0SL03-F1
#
_entry.id   AF-A0A0V0SL03-F1
#
_cell.length_a   1.000
_cell.length_b   1.000
_cell.length_c   1.000
_cell.angle_alpha   90.00
_cell.angle_beta   90.00
_cell.angle_gamma   90.00
#
_symmetry.space_group_name_H-M   'P 1'
#
loop_
_entity.id
_entity.type
_entity.pdbx_description
1 polymer ?
#
loop_
_entity_poly.entity_id
_entity_poly.type
_entity_poly.pdbx_seq_one_letter_code
_entity_poly.pdbx_strand_id
1 'polypeptide(L)' 'MDTLIQQVLSGNATVGDLRRANRVYAQKQRRVAQYTGEYTNGRRTLEQFLEALMYITPEPI' A
#
# COMPACT_ATOMS: atom_id res chain seq x y z
N MET A 1 2.41 -3.92 10.51
CA MET A 1 2.16 -2.47 10.38
C MET A 1 2.37 -1.79 11.72
N ASP A 2 1.89 -2.38 12.81
CA ASP A 2 2.12 -1.91 14.19
C ASP A 2 3.59 -1.73 14.55
N THR A 3 4.47 -2.64 14.11
CA THR A 3 5.91 -2.62 14.46
C THR A 3 6.64 -1.38 13.94
N LEU A 4 6.50 -1.04 12.67
CA LEU A 4 7.23 0.09 12.08
C LEU A 4 6.64 1.45 12.50
N ILE A 5 5.32 1.54 12.68
CA ILE A 5 4.67 2.75 13.20
C ILE A 5 5.09 2.98 14.66
N GLN A 6 5.09 1.95 15.50
CA GLN A 6 5.58 2.07 16.88
C GLN A 6 7.07 2.42 16.94
N GLN A 7 7.91 1.88 16.05
CA GLN A 7 9.32 2.25 15.95
C GLN A 7 9.50 3.72 15.58
N VAL A 8 8.70 4.25 14.65
CA VAL A 8 8.73 5.69 14.29
C VAL A 8 8.26 6.55 15.46
N LEU A 9 7.16 6.18 16.12
CA LEU A 9 6.61 6.92 17.26
C LEU A 9 7.52 6.90 18.49
N SER A 10 8.29 5.82 18.67
CA SER A 10 9.27 5.69 19.76
C SER A 10 10.66 6.27 19.42
N GLY A 11 10.85 6.82 18.22
CA GLY A 11 12.15 7.36 17.77
C GLY A 11 13.21 6.28 17.48
N ASN A 12 12.81 5.01 17.44
CA ASN A 12 13.69 3.85 17.22
C ASN A 12 13.80 3.44 15.74
N ALA A 13 13.00 4.04 14.85
CA ALA A 13 13.06 3.74 13.42
C ALA A 13 14.33 4.31 12.77
N THR A 14 15.03 3.49 12.00
CA THR A 14 16.18 3.96 11.21
C THR A 14 15.71 4.52 9.86
N VAL A 15 16.57 5.33 9.24
CA VAL A 15 16.36 5.78 7.84
C VAL A 15 16.24 4.59 6.87
N GLY A 16 16.90 3.46 7.18
CA GLY A 16 16.79 2.22 6.41
C GLY A 16 15.39 1.60 6.48
N ASP A 17 14.81 1.55 7.68
CA ASP A 17 13.45 1.04 7.91
C ASP A 17 12.42 1.88 7.15
N LEU A 18 12.56 3.21 7.24
CA LEU A 18 11.71 4.16 6.52
C LEU A 18 11.85 4.02 5.00
N ARG A 19 13.07 3.84 4.48
CA ARG A 19 13.29 3.61 3.04
C ARG A 19 12.63 2.31 2.56
N ARG A 20 12.71 1.23 3.34
CA ARG A 20 12.06 -0.05 3.02
C ARG A 20 10.54 0.10 3.02
N ALA A 21 9.97 0.72 4.05
CA ALA A 21 8.55 1.00 4.13
C ALA A 21 8.06 1.88 2.98
N ASN A 22 8.80 2.95 2.65
CA ASN A 22 8.46 3.85 1.57
C ASN A 22 8.49 3.15 0.19
N ARG A 23 9.40 2.20 -0.03
CA ARG A 23 9.45 1.41 -1.28
C ARG A 23 8.19 0.53 -1.43
N VAL A 24 7.77 -0.13 -0.36
CA VAL A 24 6.54 -0.94 -0.35
C VAL A 24 5.32 -0.04 -0.55
N TYR A 25 5.26 1.09 0.13
CA TYR A 25 4.19 2.08 -0.02
C TYR A 25 4.11 2.60 -1.47
N ALA A 26 5.23 2.99 -2.07
CA ALA A 26 5.28 3.46 -3.44
C ALA A 26 4.80 2.40 -4.45
N GLN A 27 5.13 1.13 -4.24
CA GLN A 27 4.62 0.04 -5.07
C GLN A 27 3.10 -0.12 -4.96
N LYS A 28 2.54 -0.01 -3.74
CA LYS A 28 1.10 -0.07 -3.50
C LYS A 28 0.38 1.11 -4.13
N GLN A 29 0.92 2.31 -3.99
CA GLN A 29 0.39 3.52 -4.63
C GLN A 29 0.28 3.36 -6.15
N ARG A 30 1.28 2.74 -6.80
CA ARG A 30 1.20 2.43 -8.24
C ARG A 30 0.08 1.45 -8.58
N ARG A 31 -0.12 0.40 -7.78
CA ARG A 31 -1.21 -0.58 -8.01
C ARG A 31 -2.59 0.05 -7.82
N VAL A 32 -2.76 0.89 -6.79
CA VAL A 32 -4.00 1.65 -6.58
C VAL A 32 -4.28 2.54 -7.78
N ALA A 33 -3.29 3.32 -8.23
CA ALA A 33 -3.45 4.21 -9.39
C ALA A 33 -3.82 3.44 -10.66
N GLN A 34 -3.20 2.26 -10.90
CA GLN A 34 -3.54 1.40 -12.02
C GLN A 34 -5.00 0.92 -11.94
N TYR A 35 -5.44 0.41 -10.80
CA TYR A 35 -6.78 -0.13 -10.63
C TYR A 35 -7.85 0.96 -10.72
N THR A 36 -7.55 2.17 -10.22
CA THR A 36 -8.41 3.33 -10.40
C THR A 36 -8.50 3.74 -11.87
N GLY A 37 -7.39 3.68 -12.62
CA GLY A 37 -7.38 3.86 -14.07
C GLY A 37 -8.23 2.82 -14.81
N GLU A 38 -8.19 1.55 -14.39
CA GLU A 38 -9.00 0.48 -15.01
C GLU A 38 -10.49 0.64 -14.70
N TYR A 39 -10.86 1.05 -13.48
CA TYR A 39 -12.23 1.37 -13.09
C TYR A 39 -12.79 2.56 -13.87
N THR A 40 -12.05 3.68 -13.91
CA THR A 40 -12.48 4.91 -14.62
C THR A 40 -12.61 4.71 -16.12
N ASN A 41 -11.81 3.81 -16.71
CA ASN A 41 -11.91 3.43 -18.11
C ASN A 41 -12.95 2.33 -18.39
N GLY A 42 -13.75 1.93 -17.39
CA GLY A 42 -14.80 0.90 -17.54
C GLY A 42 -14.29 -0.53 -17.76
N ARG A 43 -12.97 -0.76 -17.64
CA ARG A 43 -12.34 -2.09 -17.76
C ARG A 43 -12.49 -2.95 -16.51
N ARG A 44 -12.82 -2.33 -15.37
CA ARG A 44 -13.22 -3.02 -14.14
C ARG A 44 -14.54 -2.51 -13.62
N THR A 45 -15.35 -3.41 -13.11
CA THR A 45 -16.54 -3.06 -12.32
C THR A 45 -16.12 -2.51 -10.95
N LEU A 46 -17.04 -1.83 -10.26
CA LEU A 46 -16.80 -1.36 -8.89
C LEU A 46 -16.44 -2.51 -7.95
N GLU A 47 -17.11 -3.65 -8.09
CA GLU A 47 -16.84 -4.86 -7.30
C GLU A 47 -15.41 -5.39 -7.53
N GLN A 48 -14.98 -5.50 -8.80
CA GLN A 48 -13.61 -5.91 -9.15
C GLN A 48 -12.55 -4.90 -8.69
N PHE A 49 -12.89 -3.61 -8.65
CA PHE A 49 -12.02 -2.59 -8.10
C PHE A 49 -11.85 -2.76 -6.58
N LEU A 50 -12.95 -2.94 -5.85
CA LEU A 50 -12.95 -3.15 -4.40
C LEU A 50 -12.23 -4.44 -4.00
N GLU A 51 -12.46 -5.54 -4.72
CA GLU A 51 -11.77 -6.80 -4.51
C GLU A 51 -10.25 -6.64 -4.68
N ALA A 52 -9.83 -5.97 -5.76
CA ALA A 52 -8.41 -5.75 -6.01
C ALA A 52 -7.74 -4.82 -4.99
N LEU A 53 -8.49 -3.89 -4.38
CA LEU A 53 -8.01 -3.08 -3.26
C LEU A 53 -7.84 -3.90 -1.98
N MET A 54 -8.74 -4.86 -1.73
CA MET A 54 -8.66 -5.75 -0.57
C MET A 54 -7.35 -6.56 -0.60
N TYR A 55 -6.94 -7.07 -1.77
CA TYR A 55 -5.65 -7.78 -1.94
C TYR A 55 -4.39 -6.89 -1.89
N ILE A 56 -4.54 -5.56 -1.83
CA ILE A 56 -3.40 -4.64 -1.61
C ILE A 56 -3.12 -4.47 -0.10
N THR A 57 -4.01 -4.93 0.78
CA THR A 57 -3.77 -4.92 2.23
C THR A 57 -2.65 -5.91 2.61
N PRO A 58 -1.72 -5.53 3.52
CA PRO A 58 -0.50 -6.31 3.77
C PRO A 58 -0.71 -7.47 4.76
N GLU A 59 -0.04 -8.60 4.47
CA GLU A 59 0.53 -9.46 5.52
C GLU A 59 1.62 -8.69 6.29
N PRO A 60 1.78 -8.94 7.60
CA PRO A 60 2.72 -8.19 8.44
C PRO A 60 4.16 -8.32 7.92
N ILE A 61 4.84 -7.17 7.79
CA ILE A 61 6.28 -7.04 7.48
C ILE A 61 7.09 -7.14 8.77
#